data_AF-A0A4R6U440-F1
#
_entry.id   AF-A0A4R6U440-F1
#
_cell.length_a   1.000
_cell.length_b   1.000
_cell.length_c   1.000
_cell.angle_alpha   90.00
_cell.angle_beta   90.00
_cell.angle_gamma   90.00
#
_symmetry.space_group_name_H-M   'P 1'
#
loop_
_entity.id
_entity.type
_entity.pdbx_description
1 polymer ?
#
loop_
_entity_poly.entity_id
_entity_poly.type
_entity_poly.pdbx_seq_one_letter_code
_entity_poly.pdbx_strand_id
1 'polypeptide(L)'
;MLNHHDKRLRQLTASIVTGSLLLGTAACSSNASATDASTHRSETQIEAHQTAPTQNEDSSNNLLDEKKVRQTLDDIVQKSKHRTLPGLPDKLIIEESKRDTVHEMLGAPYKEASVNHGYDLYSATMGHSGYAIHYSPEGVVDEIRFLGRNVERQQGIGGVTSAMVQESLGAPTTANVLSTTDQMAWTYSFDQTEVQFVFEAEEKTFSDETTLDHVNVLPADHTRAHAEAAKTLDSLIAAAKNGTAPGLPQPLTVGETTKDNVYNSLGKPVQSEHGYDSYSATMGHSGYALHYSEEDILQEIRFVGRNVERDQGIGGITASMIQAKLGQPTKTYTISSTGEQVLTYKLSSYTVKFVMDSAYPEDKNAPVSHVNVLAAQ
;
A
#
# COMPACT_ATOMS: atom_id res chain seq x y z
N MET A 1 -38.78 -14.12 -32.38
CA MET A 1 -38.19 -14.78 -31.20
C MET A 1 -37.02 -13.94 -30.71
N LEU A 2 -36.95 -13.75 -29.39
CA LEU A 2 -35.87 -13.17 -28.58
C LEU A 2 -35.68 -11.64 -28.54
N ASN A 3 -36.47 -11.08 -27.61
CA ASN A 3 -36.21 -10.01 -26.65
C ASN A 3 -34.81 -9.38 -26.60
N HIS A 4 -34.79 -8.04 -26.58
CA HIS A 4 -33.71 -7.28 -25.98
C HIS A 4 -34.23 -6.33 -24.89
N HIS A 5 -33.57 -6.42 -23.74
CA HIS A 5 -33.94 -5.86 -22.46
C HIS A 5 -33.60 -4.37 -22.35
N ASP A 6 -34.57 -3.70 -21.72
CA ASP A 6 -34.62 -2.36 -21.15
C ASP A 6 -33.38 -2.01 -20.28
N LYS A 7 -32.72 -0.88 -20.58
CA LYS A 7 -31.68 -0.27 -19.74
C LYS A 7 -32.29 0.91 -18.99
N ARG A 8 -32.62 0.72 -17.72
CA ARG A 8 -32.97 1.82 -16.81
C ARG A 8 -31.72 2.45 -16.19
N LEU A 9 -31.57 3.76 -16.43
CA LEU A 9 -30.78 4.68 -15.62
C LEU A 9 -31.23 4.64 -14.15
N ARG A 10 -30.29 4.62 -13.21
CA ARG A 10 -30.50 5.12 -11.85
C ARG A 10 -29.43 6.15 -11.53
N GLN A 11 -29.89 7.39 -11.35
CA GLN A 11 -29.16 8.44 -10.63
C GLN A 11 -29.19 8.08 -9.13
N LEU A 12 -28.04 8.15 -8.47
CA LEU A 12 -27.93 8.10 -7.01
C LEU A 12 -27.49 9.49 -6.53
N THR A 13 -28.44 10.21 -5.95
CA THR A 13 -28.23 11.42 -5.17
C THR A 13 -27.74 11.02 -3.77
N ALA A 14 -26.57 11.50 -3.36
CA ALA A 14 -26.10 11.39 -1.99
C ALA A 14 -26.69 12.55 -1.16
N SER A 15 -27.53 12.22 -0.17
CA SER A 15 -27.96 13.16 0.87
C SER A 15 -27.01 13.08 2.05
N ILE A 16 -26.37 14.20 2.38
CA ILE A 16 -25.60 14.40 3.60
C ILE A 16 -26.60 14.68 4.73
N VAL A 17 -26.69 13.79 5.71
CA VAL A 17 -27.44 14.03 6.95
C VAL A 17 -26.44 14.46 8.03
N THR A 18 -26.51 15.73 8.40
CA THR A 18 -25.86 16.33 9.55
C THR A 18 -26.60 15.90 10.82
N GLY A 19 -25.99 15.06 11.64
CA GLY A 19 -26.51 14.66 12.96
C GLY A 19 -26.00 15.61 14.05
N SER A 20 -26.90 16.40 14.62
CA SER A 20 -26.65 17.26 15.77
C SER A 20 -26.61 16.49 17.09
N LEU A 21 -25.66 16.92 17.94
CA LEU A 21 -25.53 16.65 19.37
C LEU A 21 -26.86 16.76 20.13
N LEU A 22 -27.14 15.81 21.03
CA LEU A 22 -28.06 16.01 22.15
C LEU A 22 -27.46 15.44 23.43
N LEU A 23 -27.20 16.35 24.39
CA LEU A 23 -26.86 16.06 25.77
C LEU A 23 -28.07 15.47 26.51
N GLY A 24 -27.74 14.61 27.49
CA GLY A 24 -28.67 13.75 28.20
C GLY A 24 -29.53 14.38 29.29
N THR A 25 -30.11 13.50 30.11
CA THR A 25 -30.41 13.69 31.53
C THR A 25 -30.94 12.37 32.13
N ALA A 26 -30.53 12.11 33.36
CA ALA A 26 -30.92 10.97 34.19
C ALA A 26 -32.27 11.22 34.90
N ALA A 27 -33.01 10.15 35.25
CA ALA A 27 -33.88 10.13 36.43
C ALA A 27 -34.23 8.68 36.85
N CYS A 28 -34.30 8.49 38.16
CA CYS A 28 -34.45 7.26 38.93
C CYS A 28 -35.91 6.77 39.11
N SER A 29 -36.03 5.58 39.74
CA SER A 29 -37.12 5.10 40.63
C SER A 29 -38.43 4.67 39.95
N SER A 30 -39.23 3.69 40.40
CA SER A 30 -39.32 2.86 41.62
C SER A 30 -40.34 1.71 41.41
N ASN A 31 -40.29 0.71 42.31
CA ASN A 31 -41.15 -0.47 42.48
C ASN A 31 -42.68 -0.24 42.56
N ALA A 32 -43.46 -1.26 42.16
CA ALA A 32 -44.65 -1.85 42.82
C ALA A 32 -45.26 -2.94 41.89
N SER A 33 -45.33 -4.25 42.21
CA SER A 33 -46.18 -4.99 43.17
C SER A 33 -47.70 -4.84 42.97
N ALA A 34 -48.39 -5.93 42.57
CA ALA A 34 -49.70 -6.41 43.07
C ALA A 34 -50.18 -7.68 42.30
N THR A 35 -50.21 -8.87 42.93
CA THR A 35 -51.39 -9.65 43.46
C THR A 35 -52.19 -10.46 42.41
N ASP A 36 -52.12 -11.80 42.46
CA ASP A 36 -53.15 -12.78 42.94
C ASP A 36 -54.30 -13.09 41.93
N ALA A 37 -54.88 -14.29 41.76
CA ALA A 37 -54.76 -15.63 42.35
C ALA A 37 -55.55 -16.67 41.51
N SER A 38 -55.18 -17.97 41.65
CA SER A 38 -56.02 -19.21 41.66
C SER A 38 -56.88 -19.57 40.43
N THR A 39 -56.91 -20.80 39.86
CA THR A 39 -57.31 -22.07 40.50
C THR A 39 -57.14 -23.30 39.55
N HIS A 40 -56.70 -24.43 40.12
CA HIS A 40 -56.76 -25.87 39.76
C HIS A 40 -57.13 -26.42 38.35
N ARG A 41 -56.30 -27.38 37.86
CA ARG A 41 -56.61 -28.84 37.86
C ARG A 41 -55.39 -29.70 37.45
N SER A 42 -55.33 -30.91 38.03
CA SER A 42 -54.39 -32.05 37.86
C SER A 42 -54.12 -32.41 36.38
N GLU A 43 -53.04 -33.07 35.95
CA GLU A 43 -52.48 -34.34 36.43
C GLU A 43 -51.23 -34.70 35.57
N THR A 44 -50.42 -35.65 36.07
CA THR A 44 -49.35 -36.44 35.40
C THR A 44 -47.90 -35.95 35.55
N GLN A 45 -47.20 -36.62 36.47
CA GLN A 45 -45.76 -36.64 36.65
C GLN A 45 -45.05 -37.23 35.42
N ILE A 46 -44.06 -36.50 34.90
CA ILE A 46 -42.91 -37.08 34.21
C ILE A 46 -41.68 -36.45 34.85
N GLU A 47 -40.81 -37.28 35.43
CA GLU A 47 -39.52 -36.89 35.97
C GLU A 47 -38.64 -36.31 34.87
N ALA A 48 -38.49 -34.98 34.85
CA ALA A 48 -37.42 -34.31 34.14
C ALA A 48 -36.29 -34.06 35.15
N HIS A 49 -35.16 -34.74 34.95
CA HIS A 49 -33.89 -34.34 35.54
C HIS A 49 -33.63 -32.87 35.19
N GLN A 50 -33.76 -32.00 36.18
CA GLN A 50 -33.22 -30.64 36.12
C GLN A 50 -31.70 -30.72 36.18
N THR A 51 -31.05 -30.80 35.03
CA THR A 51 -29.66 -30.35 34.92
C THR A 51 -29.67 -28.84 35.00
N ALA A 52 -29.03 -28.31 36.05
CA ALA A 52 -28.74 -26.90 36.20
C ALA A 52 -28.04 -26.35 34.93
N PRO A 53 -28.32 -25.12 34.50
CA PRO A 53 -27.59 -24.53 33.39
C PRO A 53 -26.15 -24.26 33.83
N THR A 54 -25.20 -25.03 33.28
CA THR A 54 -23.78 -24.68 33.26
C THR A 54 -23.57 -23.46 32.37
N GLN A 55 -23.88 -22.27 32.89
CA GLN A 55 -23.32 -21.02 32.39
C GLN A 55 -22.07 -20.72 33.22
N ASN A 56 -20.88 -21.07 32.70
CA ASN A 56 -19.60 -20.50 33.19
C ASN A 56 -18.37 -20.87 32.33
N GLU A 57 -18.44 -21.86 31.43
CA GLU A 57 -17.27 -22.23 30.60
C GLU A 57 -17.12 -21.38 29.33
N ASP A 58 -18.23 -20.92 28.73
CA ASP A 58 -18.20 -20.21 27.43
C ASP A 58 -17.69 -18.74 27.54
N SER A 59 -18.08 -18.04 28.61
CA SER A 59 -17.65 -16.65 28.86
C SER A 59 -16.16 -16.53 29.25
N SER A 60 -15.61 -17.56 29.89
CA SER A 60 -14.21 -17.58 30.33
C SER A 60 -13.25 -17.81 29.16
N ASN A 61 -13.65 -18.64 28.19
CA ASN A 61 -12.87 -18.90 26.97
C ASN A 61 -12.86 -17.67 26.03
N ASN A 62 -14.01 -17.00 25.87
CA ASN A 62 -14.11 -15.80 25.05
C ASN A 62 -13.26 -14.63 25.61
N LEU A 63 -13.27 -14.44 26.94
CA LEU A 63 -12.45 -13.43 27.61
C LEU A 63 -10.94 -13.71 27.48
N LEU A 64 -10.55 -15.00 27.52
CA LEU A 64 -9.16 -15.39 27.36
C LEU A 64 -8.66 -15.14 25.93
N ASP A 65 -9.52 -15.36 24.93
CA ASP A 65 -9.20 -15.13 23.53
C ASP A 65 -9.11 -13.65 23.18
N GLU A 66 -10.01 -12.80 23.70
CA GLU A 66 -9.90 -11.34 23.53
C GLU A 66 -8.60 -10.80 24.15
N LYS A 67 -8.21 -11.29 25.33
CA LYS A 67 -6.95 -10.89 25.98
C LYS A 67 -5.73 -11.26 25.15
N LYS A 68 -5.70 -12.45 24.53
CA LYS A 68 -4.61 -12.87 23.64
C LYS A 68 -4.53 -12.00 22.37
N VAL A 69 -5.69 -11.65 21.80
CA VAL A 69 -5.77 -10.78 20.63
C VAL A 69 -5.24 -9.38 20.95
N ARG A 70 -5.64 -8.79 22.08
CA ARG A 70 -5.12 -7.49 22.53
C ARG A 70 -3.62 -7.54 22.81
N GLN A 71 -3.14 -8.61 23.45
CA GLN A 71 -1.70 -8.80 23.64
C GLN A 71 -0.96 -8.88 22.30
N THR A 72 -1.54 -9.54 21.29
CA THR A 72 -0.95 -9.61 19.95
C THR A 72 -0.81 -8.22 19.33
N LEU A 73 -1.84 -7.37 19.43
CA LEU A 73 -1.78 -5.99 18.95
C LEU A 73 -0.71 -5.19 19.70
N ASP A 74 -0.66 -5.29 21.02
CA ASP A 74 0.34 -4.60 21.85
C ASP A 74 1.76 -5.03 21.48
N ASP A 75 2.00 -6.34 21.32
CA ASP A 75 3.30 -6.88 20.93
C ASP A 75 3.74 -6.36 19.56
N ILE A 76 2.82 -6.32 18.58
CA ILE A 76 3.08 -5.73 17.26
C ILE A 76 3.52 -4.29 17.43
N VAL A 77 2.71 -3.46 18.12
CA VAL A 77 3.00 -2.04 18.29
C VAL A 77 4.34 -1.80 18.99
N GLN A 78 4.62 -2.53 20.07
CA GLN A 78 5.86 -2.38 20.83
C GLN A 78 7.08 -2.82 20.02
N LYS A 79 7.02 -3.97 19.34
CA LYS A 79 8.15 -4.45 18.51
C LYS A 79 8.38 -3.55 17.30
N SER A 80 7.32 -3.03 16.68
CA SER A 80 7.44 -2.13 15.53
C SER A 80 8.15 -0.82 15.87
N LYS A 81 7.98 -0.28 17.09
CA LYS A 81 8.75 0.89 17.56
C LYS A 81 10.25 0.63 17.63
N HIS A 82 10.65 -0.65 17.69
CA HIS A 82 12.04 -1.10 17.66
C HIS A 82 12.47 -1.65 16.30
N ARG A 83 11.77 -1.30 15.21
CA ARG A 83 12.11 -1.70 13.82
C ARG A 83 12.13 -3.21 13.60
N THR A 84 11.33 -3.96 14.35
CA THR A 84 11.19 -5.41 14.20
C THR A 84 9.74 -5.85 14.44
N LEU A 85 9.45 -7.15 14.38
CA LEU A 85 8.10 -7.69 14.57
C LEU A 85 8.08 -8.90 15.51
N PRO A 86 6.93 -9.20 16.16
CA PRO A 86 6.81 -10.36 17.04
C PRO A 86 7.19 -11.65 16.35
N GLY A 87 7.94 -12.52 17.05
CA GLY A 87 8.39 -13.82 16.57
C GLY A 87 9.63 -13.81 15.66
N LEU A 88 10.12 -12.64 15.25
CA LEU A 88 11.43 -12.50 14.61
C LEU A 88 12.55 -12.43 15.66
N PRO A 89 13.79 -12.83 15.30
CA PRO A 89 14.95 -12.59 16.14
C PRO A 89 15.14 -11.09 16.40
N ASP A 90 15.43 -10.69 17.64
CA ASP A 90 15.59 -9.26 18.01
C ASP A 90 16.72 -8.54 17.24
N LYS A 91 17.66 -9.30 16.67
CA LYS A 91 18.74 -8.78 15.81
C LYS A 91 18.31 -8.55 14.36
N LEU A 92 17.11 -8.95 13.97
CA LEU A 92 16.53 -8.66 12.67
C LEU A 92 15.80 -7.31 12.78
N ILE A 93 16.48 -6.28 12.27
CA ILE A 93 16.16 -4.86 12.41
C ILE A 93 16.09 -4.23 11.02
N ILE A 94 14.99 -3.51 10.75
CA ILE A 94 14.79 -2.71 9.53
C ILE A 94 15.86 -1.62 9.44
N GLU A 95 16.38 -1.38 8.23
CA GLU A 95 17.52 -0.52 7.87
C GLU A 95 18.90 -0.97 8.37
N GLU A 96 19.01 -2.12 9.04
CA GLU A 96 20.30 -2.63 9.54
C GLU A 96 20.62 -4.03 9.06
N SER A 97 19.61 -4.90 8.98
CA SER A 97 19.80 -6.31 8.67
C SER A 97 19.98 -6.52 7.16
N LYS A 98 21.01 -7.26 6.78
CA LYS A 98 21.26 -7.63 5.38
C LYS A 98 20.57 -8.94 5.03
N ARG A 99 20.22 -9.10 3.75
CA ARG A 99 19.56 -10.29 3.20
C ARG A 99 20.25 -11.61 3.57
N ASP A 100 21.56 -11.69 3.40
CA ASP A 100 22.31 -12.90 3.76
C ASP A 100 22.20 -13.22 5.26
N THR A 101 22.26 -12.19 6.11
CA THR A 101 22.08 -12.36 7.55
C THR A 101 20.66 -12.79 7.90
N VAL A 102 19.64 -12.30 7.19
CA VAL A 102 18.25 -12.77 7.37
C VAL A 102 18.14 -14.24 6.99
N HIS A 103 18.76 -14.67 5.89
CA HIS A 103 18.74 -16.09 5.48
C HIS A 103 19.49 -16.99 6.45
N GLU A 104 20.57 -16.51 7.06
CA GLU A 104 21.26 -17.23 8.15
C GLU A 104 20.35 -17.38 9.39
N MET A 105 19.52 -16.37 9.67
CA MET A 105 18.63 -16.37 10.84
C MET A 105 17.36 -17.20 10.65
N LEU A 106 16.72 -17.08 9.50
CA LEU A 106 15.40 -17.65 9.23
C LEU A 106 15.43 -18.88 8.31
N GLY A 107 16.60 -19.19 7.74
CA GLY A 107 16.74 -20.19 6.68
C GLY A 107 16.42 -19.62 5.30
N ALA A 108 16.34 -20.50 4.30
CA ALA A 108 16.00 -20.09 2.94
C ALA A 108 14.50 -19.74 2.82
N PRO A 109 14.15 -18.66 2.11
CA PRO A 109 12.76 -18.31 1.86
C PRO A 109 12.08 -19.31 0.92
N TYR A 110 10.76 -19.29 0.90
CA TYR A 110 9.95 -20.12 0.01
C TYR A 110 10.14 -19.68 -1.45
N LYS A 111 10.76 -20.55 -2.25
CA LYS A 111 11.30 -20.21 -3.58
C LYS A 111 10.24 -19.87 -4.64
N GLU A 112 9.07 -20.50 -4.63
CA GLU A 112 8.09 -20.30 -5.71
C GLU A 112 7.33 -18.97 -5.60
N ALA A 113 7.31 -18.35 -4.42
CA ALA A 113 6.60 -17.10 -4.18
C ALA A 113 7.53 -15.87 -4.10
N SER A 114 8.83 -16.06 -3.81
CA SER A 114 9.78 -14.95 -3.66
C SER A 114 10.22 -14.31 -5.00
N VAL A 115 10.05 -15.02 -6.11
CA VAL A 115 10.48 -14.55 -7.45
C VAL A 115 9.46 -13.57 -8.08
N ASN A 116 8.19 -13.62 -7.69
CA ASN A 116 7.11 -12.88 -8.37
C ASN A 116 6.62 -11.62 -7.62
N HIS A 117 7.13 -11.34 -6.41
CA HIS A 117 6.53 -10.35 -5.51
C HIS A 117 7.51 -9.36 -4.86
N GLY A 118 8.82 -9.51 -5.07
CA GLY A 118 9.83 -8.63 -4.45
C GLY A 118 10.12 -8.93 -2.97
N TYR A 119 9.42 -9.87 -2.35
CA TYR A 119 9.63 -10.27 -0.95
C TYR A 119 10.24 -11.66 -0.82
N ASP A 120 11.14 -11.84 0.15
CA ASP A 120 11.46 -13.16 0.68
C ASP A 120 10.34 -13.62 1.62
N LEU A 121 9.66 -14.71 1.25
CA LEU A 121 8.50 -15.23 1.98
C LEU A 121 8.89 -16.37 2.93
N TYR A 122 8.51 -16.22 4.19
CA TYR A 122 8.67 -17.22 5.24
C TYR A 122 7.28 -17.65 5.70
N SER A 123 6.90 -18.89 5.39
CA SER A 123 5.55 -19.36 5.66
C SER A 123 5.28 -19.55 7.15
N ALA A 124 4.04 -19.30 7.55
CA ALA A 124 3.58 -19.68 8.89
C ALA A 124 3.61 -21.21 9.02
N THR A 125 4.28 -21.69 10.06
CA THR A 125 4.31 -23.12 10.43
C THR A 125 3.59 -23.33 11.76
N MET A 126 3.44 -24.56 12.24
CA MET A 126 2.59 -24.91 13.39
C MET A 126 2.88 -24.06 14.64
N GLY A 127 2.13 -22.99 14.85
CA GLY A 127 2.29 -22.05 15.95
C GLY A 127 3.24 -20.87 15.70
N HIS A 128 3.96 -20.85 14.58
CA HIS A 128 4.85 -19.75 14.17
C HIS A 128 4.20 -18.86 13.13
N SER A 129 4.43 -17.55 13.25
CA SER A 129 3.91 -16.59 12.29
C SER A 129 4.65 -16.65 10.96
N GLY A 130 3.97 -16.28 9.89
CA GLY A 130 4.56 -16.05 8.58
C GLY A 130 5.00 -14.59 8.42
N TYR A 131 5.98 -14.38 7.56
CA TYR A 131 6.55 -13.08 7.26
C TYR A 131 6.82 -12.94 5.77
N ALA A 132 6.71 -11.71 5.26
CA ALA A 132 7.31 -11.32 3.98
C ALA A 132 8.33 -10.23 4.26
N ILE A 133 9.56 -10.36 3.74
CA ILE A 133 10.64 -9.40 3.98
C ILE A 133 11.08 -8.82 2.65
N HIS A 134 10.96 -7.51 2.51
CA HIS A 134 11.50 -6.78 1.37
C HIS A 134 12.91 -6.28 1.70
N TYR A 135 13.69 -6.03 0.64
CA TYR A 135 15.01 -5.45 0.77
C TYR A 135 15.18 -4.30 -0.23
N SER A 136 15.84 -3.26 0.25
CA SER A 136 16.39 -2.18 -0.56
C SER A 136 17.34 -2.72 -1.64
N PRO A 137 17.66 -1.92 -2.67
CA PRO A 137 18.69 -2.26 -3.67
C PRO A 137 20.05 -2.65 -3.07
N GLU A 138 20.39 -2.09 -1.91
CA GLU A 138 21.61 -2.39 -1.16
C GLU A 138 21.55 -3.74 -0.41
N GLY A 139 20.42 -4.44 -0.49
CA GLY A 139 20.19 -5.73 0.16
C GLY A 139 19.93 -5.63 1.66
N VAL A 140 19.49 -4.46 2.14
CA VAL A 140 19.14 -4.21 3.55
C VAL A 140 17.62 -4.25 3.70
N VAL A 141 17.11 -4.85 4.77
CA VAL A 141 15.67 -4.93 5.07
C VAL A 141 15.07 -3.53 5.15
N ASP A 142 14.03 -3.26 4.37
CA ASP A 142 13.33 -1.96 4.30
C ASP A 142 11.81 -2.10 4.45
N GLU A 143 11.25 -3.31 4.41
CA GLU A 143 9.89 -3.60 4.85
C GLU A 143 9.82 -5.01 5.47
N ILE A 144 9.09 -5.14 6.57
CA ILE A 144 8.68 -6.44 7.08
C ILE A 144 7.16 -6.48 7.16
N ARG A 145 6.57 -7.48 6.52
CA ARG A 145 5.15 -7.81 6.59
C ARG A 145 4.92 -8.96 7.55
N PHE A 146 4.09 -8.74 8.56
CA PHE A 146 3.61 -9.75 9.48
C PHE A 146 2.31 -10.37 8.96
N LEU A 147 2.36 -11.64 8.58
CA LEU A 147 1.22 -12.40 8.04
C LEU A 147 0.47 -13.19 9.15
N GLY A 148 1.00 -13.19 10.37
CA GLY A 148 0.44 -13.93 11.49
C GLY A 148 0.50 -15.45 11.30
N ARG A 149 -0.29 -16.19 12.07
CA ARG A 149 -0.30 -17.67 12.09
C ARG A 149 -1.45 -18.22 11.25
N ASN A 150 -1.22 -19.35 10.59
CA ASN A 150 -2.28 -20.07 9.85
C ASN A 150 -3.25 -20.80 10.78
N VAL A 151 -2.73 -21.38 11.87
CA VAL A 151 -3.53 -22.07 12.89
C VAL A 151 -3.96 -21.07 13.95
N GLU A 152 -5.21 -21.18 14.41
CA GLU A 152 -5.78 -20.32 15.45
C GLU A 152 -5.62 -18.82 15.11
N ARG A 153 -5.78 -18.47 13.82
CA ARG A 153 -5.60 -17.10 13.30
C ARG A 153 -6.45 -16.08 14.07
N GLN A 154 -7.64 -16.48 14.51
CA GLN A 154 -8.56 -15.68 15.33
C GLN A 154 -8.03 -15.35 16.74
N GLN A 155 -7.07 -16.12 17.26
CA GLN A 155 -6.36 -15.80 18.51
C GLN A 155 -5.10 -14.95 18.27
N GLY A 156 -4.81 -14.59 17.02
CA GLY A 156 -3.71 -13.70 16.61
C GLY A 156 -4.25 -12.53 15.79
N ILE A 157 -3.58 -12.19 14.69
CA ILE A 157 -3.97 -11.01 13.88
C ILE A 157 -5.38 -11.11 13.30
N GLY A 158 -5.89 -12.32 13.04
CA GLY A 158 -7.24 -12.48 12.49
C GLY A 158 -8.36 -12.13 13.47
N GLY A 159 -8.05 -12.04 14.77
CA GLY A 159 -8.99 -11.52 15.76
C GLY A 159 -8.85 -10.01 15.99
N VAL A 160 -7.79 -9.38 15.49
CA VAL A 160 -7.57 -7.94 15.65
C VAL A 160 -8.48 -7.19 14.69
N THR A 161 -9.40 -6.39 15.23
CA THR A 161 -10.34 -5.58 14.45
C THR A 161 -9.88 -4.13 14.32
N SER A 162 -10.42 -3.42 13.33
CA SER A 162 -10.23 -1.97 13.17
C SER A 162 -10.61 -1.18 14.43
N ALA A 163 -11.70 -1.55 15.12
CA ALA A 163 -12.07 -0.91 16.38
C ALA A 163 -11.03 -1.10 17.48
N MET A 164 -10.44 -2.30 17.61
CA MET A 164 -9.38 -2.53 18.60
C MET A 164 -8.13 -1.70 18.30
N VAL A 165 -7.75 -1.58 17.03
CA VAL A 165 -6.62 -0.74 16.60
C VAL A 165 -6.91 0.73 16.90
N GLN A 166 -8.12 1.22 16.58
CA GLN A 166 -8.51 2.60 16.84
C GLN A 166 -8.63 2.91 18.35
N GLU A 167 -9.11 1.95 19.15
CA GLU A 167 -9.17 2.07 20.61
C GLU A 167 -7.77 2.17 21.22
N SER A 168 -6.83 1.35 20.75
CA SER A 168 -5.45 1.30 21.28
C SER A 168 -4.59 2.49 20.83
N LEU A 169 -4.70 2.88 19.56
CA LEU A 169 -3.78 3.84 18.92
C LEU A 169 -4.42 5.19 18.58
N GLY A 170 -5.74 5.30 18.68
CA GLY A 170 -6.48 6.47 18.22
C GLY A 170 -6.61 6.52 16.70
N ALA A 171 -6.83 7.73 16.17
CA ALA A 171 -6.97 7.96 14.73
C ALA A 171 -5.64 7.72 14.00
N PRO A 172 -5.65 7.05 12.84
CA PRO A 172 -4.43 6.85 12.05
C PRO A 172 -3.92 8.15 11.44
N THR A 173 -2.61 8.23 11.19
CA THR A 173 -1.97 9.34 10.48
C THR A 173 -2.51 9.43 9.05
N THR A 174 -2.68 8.29 8.37
CA THR A 174 -3.35 8.21 7.06
C THR A 174 -4.20 6.94 6.95
N ALA A 175 -5.27 6.99 6.16
CA ALA A 175 -6.11 5.84 5.83
C ALA A 175 -6.37 5.81 4.32
N ASN A 176 -5.99 4.72 3.65
CA ASN A 176 -6.07 4.60 2.20
C ASN A 176 -6.63 3.25 1.78
N VAL A 177 -7.53 3.25 0.77
CA VAL A 177 -7.94 2.03 0.09
C VAL A 177 -6.83 1.61 -0.87
N LEU A 178 -6.34 0.38 -0.76
CA LEU A 178 -5.38 -0.18 -1.69
C LEU A 178 -6.08 -0.43 -3.03
N SER A 179 -5.51 0.03 -4.13
CA SER A 179 -6.19 0.03 -5.43
C SER A 179 -6.26 -1.34 -6.11
N THR A 180 -5.42 -2.28 -5.66
CA THR A 180 -5.24 -3.61 -6.27
C THR A 180 -5.87 -4.74 -5.49
N THR A 181 -6.07 -4.54 -4.20
CA THR A 181 -6.70 -5.47 -3.25
C THR A 181 -7.73 -4.60 -2.55
N ASP A 182 -9.00 -5.00 -2.48
CA ASP A 182 -10.06 -4.22 -1.84
C ASP A 182 -9.85 -4.14 -0.30
N GLN A 183 -8.69 -3.66 0.12
CA GLN A 183 -8.16 -3.61 1.46
C GLN A 183 -8.01 -2.16 1.88
N MET A 184 -8.15 -1.92 3.18
CA MET A 184 -7.91 -0.60 3.78
C MET A 184 -6.61 -0.65 4.56
N ALA A 185 -5.68 0.25 4.25
CA ALA A 185 -4.45 0.42 5.01
C ALA A 185 -4.55 1.65 5.92
N TRP A 186 -4.40 1.44 7.22
CA TRP A 186 -4.25 2.50 8.21
C TRP A 186 -2.81 2.63 8.65
N THR A 187 -2.22 3.81 8.46
CA THR A 187 -0.82 4.08 8.78
C THR A 187 -0.70 4.87 10.07
N TYR A 188 0.17 4.41 10.97
CA TYR A 188 0.57 5.10 12.20
C TYR A 188 2.07 5.35 12.17
N SER A 189 2.47 6.60 12.41
CA SER A 189 3.89 7.00 12.43
C SER A 189 4.43 6.98 13.87
N PHE A 190 5.57 6.32 14.04
CA PHE A 190 6.41 6.34 15.24
C PHE A 190 7.76 7.00 14.90
N ASP A 191 8.62 7.20 15.91
CA ASP A 191 9.88 7.94 15.75
C ASP A 191 10.81 7.35 14.68
N GLN A 192 10.87 6.02 14.57
CA GLN A 192 11.77 5.30 13.65
C GLN A 192 11.06 4.46 12.60
N THR A 193 9.75 4.24 12.76
CA THR A 193 8.98 3.38 11.89
C THR A 193 7.62 3.94 11.56
N GLU A 194 7.08 3.46 10.47
CA GLU A 194 5.66 3.53 10.17
C GLU A 194 5.08 2.13 10.17
N VAL A 195 3.88 2.02 10.72
CA VAL A 195 3.16 0.75 10.81
C VAL A 195 1.86 0.89 10.06
N GLN A 196 1.68 0.04 9.06
CA GLN A 196 0.44 -0.07 8.30
C GLN A 196 -0.33 -1.29 8.75
N PHE A 197 -1.50 -1.07 9.33
CA PHE A 197 -2.48 -2.11 9.60
C PHE A 197 -3.35 -2.26 8.35
N VAL A 198 -3.24 -3.41 7.67
CA VAL A 198 -3.98 -3.67 6.43
C VAL A 198 -5.15 -4.59 6.73
N PHE A 199 -6.35 -4.07 6.54
CA PHE A 199 -7.61 -4.74 6.84
C PHE A 199 -8.23 -5.33 5.57
N GLU A 200 -8.84 -6.49 5.71
CA GLU A 200 -9.60 -7.15 4.64
C GLU A 200 -11.02 -6.56 4.58
N ALA A 201 -11.32 -5.71 3.58
CA ALA A 201 -12.66 -5.16 3.44
C ALA A 201 -13.50 -6.03 2.51
N GLU A 202 -14.58 -6.62 3.04
CA GLU A 202 -15.55 -7.33 2.21
C GLU A 202 -16.38 -6.34 1.38
N GLU A 203 -16.41 -6.54 0.06
CA GLU A 203 -17.18 -5.71 -0.89
C GLU A 203 -16.93 -4.19 -0.77
N LYS A 204 -15.71 -3.78 -0.35
CA LYS A 204 -15.33 -2.37 -0.08
C LYS A 204 -16.12 -1.71 1.06
N THR A 205 -16.80 -2.50 1.88
CA THR A 205 -17.43 -2.02 3.11
C THR A 205 -16.44 -2.18 4.26
N PHE A 206 -16.16 -1.07 4.94
CA PHE A 206 -15.26 -1.02 6.09
C PHE A 206 -16.10 -0.76 7.33
N SER A 207 -16.06 -1.68 8.28
CA SER A 207 -16.74 -1.59 9.58
C SER A 207 -15.75 -1.69 10.73
N ASP A 208 -16.24 -1.43 11.94
CA ASP A 208 -15.51 -1.57 13.21
C ASP A 208 -15.08 -3.03 13.52
N GLU A 209 -15.69 -4.01 12.84
CA GLU A 209 -15.41 -5.44 13.00
C GLU A 209 -14.44 -5.98 11.93
N THR A 210 -14.00 -5.13 10.99
CA THR A 210 -13.10 -5.53 9.90
C THR A 210 -11.79 -6.06 10.48
N THR A 211 -11.43 -7.30 10.12
CA THR A 211 -10.25 -7.96 10.67
C THR A 211 -8.98 -7.64 9.88
N LEU A 212 -7.85 -7.73 10.57
CA LEU A 212 -6.53 -7.50 10.00
C LEU A 212 -6.14 -8.65 9.07
N ASP A 213 -5.65 -8.34 7.87
CA ASP A 213 -5.04 -9.30 6.95
C ASP A 213 -3.56 -9.48 7.28
N HIS A 214 -2.82 -8.37 7.30
CA HIS A 214 -1.40 -8.31 7.60
C HIS A 214 -0.99 -6.93 8.17
N VAL A 215 0.22 -6.85 8.72
CA VAL A 215 0.83 -5.58 9.18
C VAL A 215 2.14 -5.34 8.47
N ASN A 216 2.33 -4.14 7.90
CA ASN A 216 3.63 -3.73 7.36
C ASN A 216 4.33 -2.83 8.37
N VAL A 217 5.62 -3.06 8.57
CA VAL A 217 6.51 -2.16 9.31
C VAL A 217 7.57 -1.67 8.35
N LEU A 218 7.66 -0.35 8.24
CA LEU A 218 8.53 0.36 7.32
C LEU A 218 9.35 1.41 8.10
N PRO A 219 10.47 1.91 7.56
CA PRO A 219 11.16 3.07 8.10
C PRO A 219 10.24 4.28 8.21
N ALA A 220 10.43 5.14 9.22
CA ALA A 220 9.61 6.34 9.40
C ALA A 220 9.62 7.28 8.18
N ASP A 221 10.72 7.29 7.41
CA ASP A 221 10.85 8.11 6.22
C ASP A 221 10.18 7.51 4.98
N HIS A 222 9.67 6.27 5.05
CA HIS A 222 9.08 5.58 3.92
C HIS A 222 7.81 6.27 3.40
N THR A 223 6.85 6.65 4.25
CA THR A 223 5.63 7.36 3.77
C THR A 223 5.96 8.76 3.32
N ARG A 224 6.96 9.43 3.91
CA ARG A 224 7.41 10.74 3.40
C ARG A 224 8.00 10.59 2.00
N ALA A 225 8.92 9.64 1.80
CA ALA A 225 9.49 9.36 0.49
C ALA A 225 8.42 8.91 -0.52
N HIS A 226 7.50 8.02 -0.12
CA HIS A 226 6.39 7.58 -0.96
C HIS A 226 5.41 8.71 -1.29
N ALA A 227 5.13 9.62 -0.35
CA ALA A 227 4.30 10.80 -0.60
C ALA A 227 4.98 11.78 -1.55
N GLU A 228 6.29 12.00 -1.41
CA GLU A 228 7.07 12.81 -2.35
C GLU A 228 7.18 12.15 -3.74
N ALA A 229 7.33 10.83 -3.80
CA ALA A 229 7.29 10.07 -5.05
C ALA A 229 5.92 10.18 -5.72
N ALA A 230 4.82 10.13 -4.95
CA ALA A 230 3.47 10.34 -5.45
C ALA A 230 3.27 11.76 -6.03
N LYS A 231 3.80 12.80 -5.35
CA LYS A 231 3.82 14.18 -5.89
C LYS A 231 4.66 14.29 -7.16
N THR A 232 5.80 13.58 -7.20
CA THR A 232 6.66 13.51 -8.38
C THR A 232 5.93 12.87 -9.55
N LEU A 233 5.21 11.77 -9.32
CA LEU A 233 4.36 11.12 -10.32
C LEU A 233 3.27 12.06 -10.83
N ASP A 234 2.56 12.76 -9.94
CA ASP A 234 1.54 13.74 -10.33
C ASP A 234 2.14 14.87 -11.20
N SER A 235 3.32 15.36 -10.83
CA SER A 235 4.05 16.38 -11.60
C SER A 235 4.49 15.87 -12.98
N LEU A 236 4.97 14.63 -13.06
CA LEU A 236 5.33 13.98 -14.33
C LEU A 236 4.12 13.83 -15.24
N ILE A 237 2.99 13.33 -14.71
CA ILE A 237 1.76 13.17 -15.48
C ILE A 237 1.25 14.53 -15.99
N ALA A 238 1.28 15.56 -15.15
CA ALA A 238 0.86 16.90 -15.52
C ALA A 238 1.76 17.50 -16.62
N ALA A 239 3.08 17.38 -16.50
CA ALA A 239 4.04 17.85 -17.49
C ALA A 239 3.90 17.09 -18.82
N ALA A 240 3.75 15.78 -18.76
CA ALA A 240 3.70 14.92 -19.93
C ALA A 240 2.41 15.07 -20.74
N LYS A 241 1.27 15.42 -20.10
CA LYS A 241 0.04 15.83 -20.81
C LYS A 241 0.26 17.04 -21.74
N ASN A 242 1.29 17.83 -21.47
CA ASN A 242 1.68 18.99 -22.27
C ASN A 242 2.93 18.72 -23.13
N GLY A 243 3.43 17.48 -23.20
CA GLY A 243 4.61 17.13 -23.99
C GLY A 243 5.93 17.60 -23.39
N THR A 244 5.97 17.88 -22.09
CA THR A 244 7.13 18.44 -21.38
C THR A 244 7.58 17.50 -20.25
N ALA A 245 8.67 17.86 -19.56
CA ALA A 245 9.12 17.20 -18.34
C ALA A 245 9.20 18.20 -17.16
N PRO A 246 9.00 17.74 -15.91
CA PRO A 246 9.09 18.60 -14.74
C PRO A 246 10.54 19.03 -14.47
N GLY A 247 10.72 20.18 -13.83
CA GLY A 247 12.04 20.67 -13.38
C GLY A 247 12.90 21.33 -14.46
N LEU A 248 12.37 21.50 -15.68
CA LEU A 248 13.02 22.30 -16.72
C LEU A 248 12.82 23.81 -16.42
N PRO A 249 13.81 24.67 -16.71
CA PRO A 249 13.73 26.11 -16.45
C PRO A 249 12.66 26.81 -17.30
N GLN A 250 12.32 26.24 -18.46
CA GLN A 250 11.17 26.63 -19.27
C GLN A 250 10.56 25.38 -19.93
N PRO A 251 9.29 25.42 -20.33
CA PRO A 251 8.65 24.31 -21.03
C PRO A 251 9.36 24.01 -22.35
N LEU A 252 9.95 22.82 -22.47
CA LEU A 252 10.46 22.28 -23.72
C LEU A 252 9.48 21.20 -24.18
N THR A 253 8.74 21.48 -25.23
CA THR A 253 7.67 20.62 -25.75
C THR A 253 8.19 19.71 -26.87
N VAL A 254 7.99 18.40 -26.73
CA VAL A 254 8.28 17.41 -27.78
C VAL A 254 7.39 17.66 -29.01
N GLY A 255 7.97 17.53 -30.19
CA GLY A 255 7.35 17.82 -31.48
C GLY A 255 7.39 19.29 -31.90
N GLU A 256 7.77 20.20 -31.02
CA GLU A 256 7.73 21.65 -31.28
C GLU A 256 9.07 22.35 -31.05
N THR A 257 9.78 21.99 -29.99
CA THR A 257 10.98 22.72 -29.56
C THR A 257 12.18 22.36 -30.42
N THR A 258 12.86 23.38 -30.96
CA THR A 258 14.12 23.18 -31.71
C THR A 258 15.30 22.93 -30.77
N LYS A 259 16.31 22.23 -31.27
CA LYS A 259 17.57 21.97 -30.55
C LYS A 259 18.27 23.25 -30.09
N ASP A 260 18.28 24.28 -30.94
CA ASP A 260 18.84 25.59 -30.58
C ASP A 260 18.09 26.21 -29.39
N ASN A 261 16.77 26.11 -29.34
CA ASN A 261 15.98 26.59 -28.21
C ASN A 261 16.28 25.81 -26.93
N VAL A 262 16.54 24.50 -27.04
CA VAL A 262 17.02 23.71 -25.90
C VAL A 262 18.39 24.20 -25.43
N TYR A 263 19.34 24.43 -26.33
CA TYR A 263 20.68 24.89 -25.96
C TYR A 263 20.68 26.29 -25.35
N ASN A 264 19.80 27.17 -25.82
CA ASN A 264 19.60 28.48 -25.21
C ASN A 264 19.01 28.39 -23.80
N SER A 265 18.24 27.34 -23.52
CA SER A 265 17.57 27.10 -22.24
C SER A 265 18.47 26.41 -21.20
N LEU A 266 19.10 25.31 -21.60
CA LEU A 266 19.83 24.40 -20.72
C LEU A 266 21.35 24.54 -20.83
N GLY A 267 21.83 25.28 -21.83
CA GLY A 267 23.22 25.23 -22.26
C GLY A 267 23.50 24.02 -23.15
N LYS A 268 24.78 23.79 -23.44
CA LYS A 268 25.21 22.60 -24.19
C LYS A 268 25.13 21.36 -23.31
N PRO A 269 24.82 20.18 -23.88
CA PRO A 269 24.81 18.94 -23.12
C PRO A 269 26.21 18.59 -22.61
N VAL A 270 26.25 17.83 -21.52
CA VAL A 270 27.50 17.28 -20.98
C VAL A 270 28.05 16.20 -21.92
N GLN A 271 27.16 15.48 -22.58
CA GLN A 271 27.49 14.38 -23.49
C GLN A 271 26.42 14.26 -24.58
N SER A 272 26.86 14.01 -25.82
CA SER A 272 25.98 13.70 -26.94
C SER A 272 26.37 12.32 -27.48
N GLU A 273 25.67 11.28 -27.07
CA GLU A 273 25.97 9.89 -27.46
C GLU A 273 24.69 9.12 -27.77
N HIS A 274 24.79 8.17 -28.70
CA HIS A 274 23.66 7.32 -29.15
C HIS A 274 22.42 8.10 -29.56
N GLY A 275 22.59 9.32 -30.10
CA GLY A 275 21.50 10.19 -30.53
C GLY A 275 20.84 10.99 -29.40
N TYR A 276 21.36 10.96 -28.18
CA TYR A 276 20.83 11.72 -27.05
C TYR A 276 21.81 12.80 -26.58
N ASP A 277 21.29 14.01 -26.40
CA ASP A 277 21.96 15.08 -25.66
C ASP A 277 21.62 14.94 -24.18
N SER A 278 22.63 14.64 -23.36
CA SER A 278 22.50 14.32 -21.94
C SER A 278 22.86 15.50 -21.05
N TYR A 279 22.00 15.75 -20.08
CA TYR A 279 22.13 16.78 -19.04
C TYR A 279 22.11 16.06 -17.69
N SER A 280 23.26 16.04 -17.02
CA SER A 280 23.42 15.31 -15.76
C SER A 280 22.56 15.90 -14.65
N ALA A 281 22.00 15.03 -13.80
CA ALA A 281 21.43 15.45 -12.54
C ALA A 281 22.51 16.12 -11.66
N THR A 282 22.17 17.23 -11.02
CA THR A 282 23.05 17.93 -10.06
C THR A 282 22.33 18.08 -8.73
N MET A 283 22.97 18.63 -7.70
CA MET A 283 22.35 18.79 -6.38
C MET A 283 21.00 19.54 -6.49
N GLY A 284 19.90 18.82 -6.24
CA GLY A 284 18.54 19.35 -6.31
C GLY A 284 17.92 19.45 -7.71
N HIS A 285 18.65 19.18 -8.79
CA HIS A 285 18.13 19.27 -10.16
C HIS A 285 18.11 17.92 -10.85
N SER A 286 17.01 17.63 -11.55
CA SER A 286 16.84 16.39 -12.29
C SER A 286 17.74 16.31 -13.51
N GLY A 287 18.13 15.09 -13.88
CA GLY A 287 18.82 14.79 -15.13
C GLY A 287 17.84 14.51 -16.26
N TYR A 288 18.29 14.81 -17.48
CA TYR A 288 17.52 14.61 -18.71
C TYR A 288 18.39 14.06 -19.83
N ALA A 289 17.81 13.29 -20.73
CA ALA A 289 18.41 12.98 -22.02
C ALA A 289 17.41 13.30 -23.14
N LEU A 290 17.86 14.03 -24.16
CA LEU A 290 16.98 14.63 -25.17
C LEU A 290 17.35 14.08 -26.55
N HIS A 291 16.36 13.61 -27.30
CA HIS A 291 16.54 13.11 -28.66
C HIS A 291 15.84 14.03 -29.66
N TYR A 292 16.43 14.21 -30.83
CA TYR A 292 15.95 15.12 -31.87
C TYR A 292 15.75 14.40 -33.19
N SER A 293 14.86 14.92 -34.04
CA SER A 293 14.74 14.51 -35.44
C SER A 293 15.91 15.05 -36.28
N GLU A 294 15.95 14.66 -37.55
CA GLU A 294 16.95 15.17 -38.51
C GLU A 294 16.83 16.68 -38.74
N GLU A 295 15.63 17.25 -38.56
CA GLU A 295 15.36 18.70 -38.62
C GLU A 295 15.61 19.41 -37.27
N ASP A 296 16.32 18.76 -36.34
CA ASP A 296 16.66 19.30 -35.03
C ASP A 296 15.43 19.68 -34.18
N ILE A 297 14.31 18.95 -34.34
CA ILE A 297 13.11 19.10 -33.50
C ILE A 297 13.13 18.04 -32.40
N LEU A 298 12.90 18.45 -31.14
CA LEU A 298 12.87 17.57 -29.97
C LEU A 298 11.79 16.50 -30.12
N GLN A 299 12.15 15.21 -30.15
CA GLN A 299 11.23 14.09 -30.34
C GLN A 299 10.94 13.32 -29.04
N GLU A 300 11.94 13.21 -28.16
CA GLU A 300 11.83 12.49 -26.90
C GLU A 300 12.55 13.26 -25.78
N ILE A 301 11.88 13.36 -24.63
CA ILE A 301 12.48 13.78 -23.37
C ILE A 301 12.52 12.56 -22.45
N ARG A 302 13.72 12.11 -22.09
CA ARG A 302 13.95 11.12 -21.05
C ARG A 302 14.25 11.82 -19.73
N PHE A 303 13.32 11.72 -18.78
CA PHE A 303 13.48 12.20 -17.41
C PHE A 303 14.11 11.13 -16.54
N VAL A 304 15.30 11.41 -16.01
CA VAL A 304 16.10 10.49 -15.18
C VAL A 304 15.98 10.83 -13.68
N GLY A 305 15.36 11.95 -13.33
CA GLY A 305 15.18 12.37 -11.93
C GLY A 305 16.48 12.83 -11.28
N ARG A 306 16.49 12.89 -9.94
CA ARG A 306 17.64 13.32 -9.12
C ARG A 306 18.50 12.10 -8.73
N ASN A 307 19.80 12.32 -8.54
CA ASN A 307 20.72 11.28 -8.03
C ASN A 307 20.61 11.10 -6.50
N VAL A 308 20.36 12.18 -5.77
CA VAL A 308 20.17 12.16 -4.31
C VAL A 308 18.68 12.07 -3.98
N GLU A 309 18.34 11.35 -2.91
CA GLU A 309 16.94 11.14 -2.47
C GLU A 309 16.07 10.62 -3.63
N ARG A 310 16.61 9.65 -4.36
CA ARG A 310 15.99 9.11 -5.57
C ARG A 310 14.66 8.42 -5.27
N ASP A 311 14.57 7.78 -4.11
CA ASP A 311 13.38 7.21 -3.47
C ASP A 311 12.27 8.24 -3.25
N GLN A 312 12.58 9.50 -2.97
CA GLN A 312 11.59 10.59 -2.89
C GLN A 312 11.15 11.09 -4.28
N GLY A 313 11.83 10.66 -5.34
CA GLY A 313 11.57 11.03 -6.74
C GLY A 313 11.05 9.85 -7.54
N ILE A 314 11.63 9.63 -8.73
CA ILE A 314 11.21 8.51 -9.60
C ILE A 314 11.58 7.14 -9.05
N GLY A 315 12.58 7.06 -8.17
CA GLY A 315 12.97 5.81 -7.54
C GLY A 315 11.98 5.29 -6.51
N GLY A 316 11.08 6.13 -6.00
CA GLY A 316 9.95 5.66 -5.19
C GLY A 316 8.67 5.44 -5.98
N ILE A 317 8.66 5.71 -7.29
CA ILE A 317 7.49 5.48 -8.14
C ILE A 317 7.49 4.02 -8.57
N THR A 318 6.41 3.31 -8.27
CA THR A 318 6.21 1.90 -8.64
C THR A 318 5.14 1.74 -9.72
N ALA A 319 5.07 0.54 -10.33
CA ALA A 319 4.04 0.23 -11.31
C ALA A 319 2.63 0.32 -10.72
N SER A 320 2.45 -0.07 -9.44
CA SER A 320 1.17 0.01 -8.74
C SER A 320 0.70 1.45 -8.55
N MET A 321 1.60 2.37 -8.17
CA MET A 321 1.29 3.81 -8.08
C MET A 321 0.84 4.39 -9.44
N ILE A 322 1.57 4.03 -10.51
CA ILE A 322 1.25 4.47 -11.87
C ILE A 322 -0.14 3.96 -12.29
N GLN A 323 -0.41 2.67 -12.08
CA GLN A 323 -1.69 2.06 -12.44
C GLN A 323 -2.85 2.58 -11.59
N ALA A 324 -2.62 2.93 -10.32
CA ALA A 324 -3.62 3.56 -9.48
C ALA A 324 -4.04 4.94 -10.03
N LYS A 325 -3.10 5.70 -10.60
CA LYS A 325 -3.34 7.05 -11.14
C LYS A 325 -3.87 7.06 -12.58
N LEU A 326 -3.35 6.16 -13.43
CA LEU A 326 -3.58 6.19 -14.88
C LEU A 326 -4.39 5.00 -15.39
N GLY A 327 -4.69 4.00 -14.54
CA GLY A 327 -5.28 2.74 -14.94
C GLY A 327 -4.29 1.83 -15.66
N GLN A 328 -4.82 0.90 -16.46
CA GLN A 328 -4.00 -0.07 -17.18
C GLN A 328 -3.22 0.59 -18.34
N PRO A 329 -1.95 0.21 -18.57
CA PRO A 329 -1.16 0.72 -19.67
C PRO A 329 -1.77 0.32 -21.02
N THR A 330 -1.60 1.18 -22.02
CA THR A 330 -1.99 0.88 -23.41
C THR A 330 -1.12 -0.23 -24.00
N LYS A 331 0.13 -0.34 -23.56
CA LYS A 331 1.06 -1.41 -23.96
C LYS A 331 2.09 -1.65 -22.86
N THR A 332 2.42 -2.92 -22.63
CA THR A 332 3.54 -3.35 -21.80
C THR A 332 4.46 -4.25 -22.61
N TYR A 333 5.77 -4.06 -22.49
CA TYR A 333 6.78 -4.94 -23.09
C TYR A 333 8.09 -4.87 -22.31
N THR A 334 8.99 -5.83 -22.56
CA THR A 334 10.33 -5.86 -21.96
C THR A 334 11.37 -5.53 -23.01
N ILE A 335 12.36 -4.69 -22.67
CA ILE A 335 13.51 -4.42 -23.53
C ILE A 335 14.48 -5.59 -23.38
N SER A 336 14.63 -6.40 -24.42
CA SER A 336 15.39 -7.66 -24.35
C SER A 336 16.88 -7.49 -24.02
N SER A 337 17.48 -6.35 -24.35
CA SER A 337 18.90 -6.07 -24.07
C SER A 337 19.16 -5.65 -22.63
N THR A 338 18.20 -5.03 -21.95
CA THR A 338 18.36 -4.50 -20.59
C THR A 338 17.53 -5.24 -19.55
N GLY A 339 16.49 -5.96 -19.96
CA GLY A 339 15.53 -6.60 -19.04
C GLY A 339 14.50 -5.63 -18.46
N GLU A 340 14.55 -4.34 -18.81
CA GLU A 340 13.64 -3.32 -18.29
C GLU A 340 12.21 -3.54 -18.81
N GLN A 341 11.23 -3.53 -17.91
CA GLN A 341 9.82 -3.51 -18.27
C GLN A 341 9.39 -2.07 -18.62
N VAL A 342 8.59 -1.91 -19.67
CA VAL A 342 8.12 -0.60 -20.13
C VAL A 342 6.59 -0.55 -20.09
N LEU A 343 6.05 0.37 -19.30
CA LEU A 343 4.61 0.66 -19.23
C LEU A 343 4.30 1.88 -20.10
N THR A 344 3.51 1.70 -21.15
CA THR A 344 3.19 2.75 -22.12
C THR A 344 1.77 3.28 -21.92
N TYR A 345 1.63 4.59 -21.85
CA TYR A 345 0.36 5.31 -21.71
C TYR A 345 0.21 6.37 -22.80
N LYS A 346 -1.03 6.61 -23.24
CA LYS A 346 -1.38 7.79 -24.05
C LYS A 346 -1.94 8.87 -23.15
N LEU A 347 -1.25 10.00 -23.05
CA LEU A 347 -1.68 11.16 -22.29
C LEU A 347 -1.89 12.34 -23.24
N SER A 348 -3.14 12.71 -23.48
CA SER A 348 -3.50 13.74 -24.48
C SER A 348 -2.92 13.39 -25.87
N SER A 349 -2.11 14.27 -26.46
CA SER A 349 -1.45 14.09 -27.76
C SER A 349 -0.06 13.46 -27.67
N TYR A 350 0.32 12.90 -26.51
CA TYR A 350 1.66 12.42 -26.25
C TYR A 350 1.67 10.96 -25.79
N THR A 351 2.79 10.29 -26.04
CA THR A 351 3.05 8.96 -25.51
C THR A 351 4.01 9.07 -24.33
N VAL A 352 3.66 8.44 -23.22
CA VAL A 352 4.52 8.37 -22.03
C VAL A 352 4.90 6.92 -21.77
N LYS A 353 6.19 6.68 -21.54
CA LYS A 353 6.72 5.37 -21.19
C LYS A 353 7.39 5.46 -19.83
N PHE A 354 6.87 4.73 -18.85
CA PHE A 354 7.58 4.49 -17.60
C PHE A 354 8.44 3.25 -17.79
N VAL A 355 9.76 3.42 -17.68
CA VAL A 355 10.72 2.33 -17.81
C VAL A 355 11.11 1.90 -16.40
N MET A 356 10.77 0.66 -16.04
CA MET A 356 11.01 0.09 -14.72
C MET A 356 12.45 -0.43 -14.64
N ASP A 357 13.04 -0.34 -13.46
CA ASP A 357 14.42 -0.78 -13.22
C ASP A 357 14.57 -2.31 -13.43
N SER A 358 15.53 -2.67 -14.27
CA SER A 358 15.85 -4.06 -14.60
C SER A 358 16.49 -4.87 -13.47
N ALA A 359 16.95 -4.23 -12.38
CA ALA A 359 17.40 -4.95 -11.19
C ALA A 359 16.27 -5.80 -10.57
N TYR A 360 15.02 -5.51 -10.94
CA TYR A 360 13.82 -6.18 -10.44
C TYR A 360 12.94 -6.67 -11.60
N PRO A 361 13.46 -7.57 -12.47
CA PRO A 361 12.67 -8.08 -13.57
C PRO A 361 11.55 -8.93 -12.97
N GLU A 362 10.30 -8.57 -13.24
CA GLU A 362 9.06 -9.22 -12.76
C GLU A 362 8.45 -8.68 -11.45
N ASP A 363 9.08 -7.71 -10.78
CA ASP A 363 8.49 -7.09 -9.59
C ASP A 363 7.51 -5.95 -9.95
N LYS A 364 6.27 -6.03 -9.44
CA LYS A 364 5.27 -4.94 -9.57
C LYS A 364 5.63 -3.70 -8.76
N ASN A 365 6.55 -3.85 -7.80
CA ASN A 365 7.10 -2.78 -6.99
C ASN A 365 8.45 -2.29 -7.50
N ALA A 366 8.93 -2.81 -8.66
CA ALA A 366 10.14 -2.29 -9.29
C ALA A 366 10.07 -0.76 -9.39
N PRO A 367 11.13 -0.03 -9.00
CA PRO A 367 11.14 1.41 -9.10
C PRO A 367 11.25 1.85 -10.56
N VAL A 368 10.76 3.05 -10.89
CA VAL A 368 10.97 3.62 -12.23
C VAL A 368 12.44 3.99 -12.38
N SER A 369 13.09 3.47 -13.43
CA SER A 369 14.45 3.82 -13.87
C SER A 369 14.47 5.23 -14.48
N HIS A 370 13.61 5.45 -15.47
CA HIS A 370 13.43 6.72 -16.16
C HIS A 370 12.06 6.81 -16.85
N VAL A 371 11.64 8.02 -17.22
CA VAL A 371 10.35 8.27 -17.90
C VAL A 371 10.60 8.95 -19.24
N ASN A 372 10.09 8.37 -20.33
CA ASN A 372 10.18 8.97 -21.66
C ASN A 372 8.84 9.63 -22.02
N VAL A 373 8.89 10.89 -22.43
CA VAL A 373 7.79 11.63 -23.05
C VAL A 373 8.10 11.78 -24.52
N LEU A 374 7.19 11.32 -25.38
CA LEU A 374 7.36 11.30 -26.84
C LEU A 374 6.19 12.02 -27.50
N ALA A 375 6.46 12.67 -28.63
CA ALA A 375 5.40 13.08 -29.55
C ALA A 375 4.57 11.86 -29.98
N ALA A 376 3.25 12.02 -30.15
CA ALA A 376 2.45 10.94 -30.73
C ALA A 376 2.91 10.70 -32.17
N GLN A 377 3.25 9.44 -32.45
CA GLN A 377 3.54 8.94 -33.80
C GLN A 377 2.25 8.66 -34.57
#